data_AF-A0A0R2F1U5-F1
#
_entry.id   AF-A0A0R2F1U5-F1
#
_cell.length_a   1.000
_cell.length_b   1.000
_cell.length_c   1.000
_cell.angle_alpha   90.00
_cell.angle_beta   90.00
_cell.angle_gamma   90.00
#
_symmetry.space_group_name_H-M   'P 1'
#
loop_
_entity.id
_entity.type
_entity.pdbx_description
1 polymer ?
#
loop_
_entity_poly.entity_id
_entity_poly.type
_entity_poly.pdbx_seq_one_letter_code
_entity_poly.pdbx_strand_id
1 'polypeptide(L)' 'MPGHALCVVQIVDVIQLGPKSYEWKFGQDGYYIRPFQVKGRQHLFNVDDDLIIKDNGDDETTEESEAWIKRYWDPLYV' A
#
# COMPACT_ATOMS: atom_id res chain seq x y z
N MET A 1 12.55 6.04 10.47
CA MET A 1 11.64 4.91 10.26
C MET A 1 11.80 4.42 8.83
N PRO A 2 12.12 3.15 8.58
CA PRO A 2 12.14 2.60 7.22
C PRO A 2 10.72 2.67 6.63
N GLY A 3 10.60 3.14 5.39
CA GLY A 3 9.33 3.04 4.68
C GLY A 3 9.02 1.57 4.36
N HIS A 4 7.76 1.18 4.39
CA HIS A 4 7.32 -0.13 3.94
C HIS A 4 6.28 0.07 2.84
N ALA A 5 6.32 -0.79 1.82
CA ALA A 5 5.23 -0.93 0.87
C ALA A 5 4.16 -1.84 1.50
N LEU A 6 2.88 -1.49 1.34
CA LEU A 6 1.78 -2.06 2.13
C LEU A 6 0.62 -2.56 1.27
N CYS A 7 0.38 -1.93 0.13
CA CYS A 7 -0.70 -2.30 -0.78
C CYS A 7 -0.35 -1.93 -2.22
N VAL A 8 -1.11 -2.51 -3.14
CA VAL A 8 -1.16 -2.15 -4.55
C VAL A 8 -2.50 -1.48 -4.81
N VAL A 9 -2.49 -0.38 -5.57
CA VAL A 9 -3.71 0.32 -6.00
C VAL A 9 -3.68 0.51 -7.51
N GLN A 10 -4.85 0.44 -8.13
CA GLN A 10 -5.02 0.77 -9.55
C GLN A 10 -5.31 2.26 -9.69
N ILE A 11 -4.44 3.02 -10.36
CA ILE A 11 -4.71 4.43 -10.67
C ILE A 11 -5.57 4.48 -11.93
N VAL A 12 -6.77 5.05 -11.82
CA VAL A 12 -7.72 5.15 -12.95
C VAL A 12 -7.82 6.55 -13.53
N ASP A 13 -7.50 7.58 -12.73
CA ASP A 13 -7.51 8.98 -13.17
C ASP A 13 -6.62 9.84 -12.25
N VAL A 14 -6.18 10.99 -12.76
CA VAL A 14 -5.46 12.02 -12.01
C VAL A 14 -6.07 13.37 -12.33
N ILE A 15 -6.78 13.95 -11.37
CA ILE A 15 -7.55 15.18 -11.55
C ILE A 15 -6.79 16.36 -10.99
N GLN A 16 -6.59 17.40 -11.80
CA GLN A 16 -6.02 18.65 -11.32
C GLN A 16 -7.08 19.49 -10.60
N LEU A 17 -6.87 19.74 -9.31
CA LEU A 17 -7.76 20.56 -8.49
C LEU A 17 -7.36 22.04 -8.47
N GLY A 18 -6.09 22.34 -8.77
CA GLY A 18 -5.55 23.70 -8.78
C GLY A 18 -4.07 23.75 -9.13
N PRO A 19 -3.40 24.91 -8.99
CA PRO A 19 -1.96 25.02 -9.23
C PRO A 19 -1.18 24.07 -8.34
N LYS A 20 -0.49 23.09 -8.94
CA LYS A 20 0.29 22.05 -8.24
C LYS A 20 -0.52 21.17 -7.26
N SER A 21 -1.84 21.08 -7.43
CA SER A 21 -2.72 20.26 -6.59
C SER A 21 -3.43 19.22 -7.45
N TYR A 22 -3.30 17.94 -7.08
CA TYR A 22 -3.82 16.80 -7.85
C TYR A 22 -4.48 15.79 -6.92
N GLU A 23 -5.62 15.25 -7.36
CA GLU A 23 -6.30 14.12 -6.74
C GLU A 23 -6.05 12.88 -7.59
N TRP A 24 -5.70 11.76 -6.94
CA TRP A 24 -5.46 10.49 -7.61
C TRP A 24 -6.66 9.60 -7.34
N LYS A 25 -7.34 9.17 -8.40
CA LYS A 25 -8.48 8.25 -8.28
C LYS A 25 -7.99 6.82 -8.36
N PHE A 26 -8.40 6.03 -7.39
CA PHE A 26 -8.12 4.60 -7.35
C PHE A 26 -9.33 3.80 -7.82
N GLY A 27 -9.07 2.76 -8.61
CA GLY A 27 -10.06 1.77 -9.02
C GLY A 27 -10.36 0.75 -7.91
N GLN A 28 -11.19 -0.24 -8.23
CA GLN A 28 -11.65 -1.25 -7.26
C GLN A 28 -10.66 -2.40 -7.06
N ASP A 29 -9.68 -2.57 -7.96
CA ASP A 29 -8.76 -3.71 -7.96
C ASP A 29 -7.53 -3.52 -7.04
N GLY A 30 -7.68 -2.79 -5.94
CA GLY A 30 -6.64 -2.64 -4.93
C GLY A 30 -6.54 -3.88 -4.04
N TYR A 31 -5.33 -4.17 -3.51
CA TYR A 31 -5.13 -5.26 -2.56
C TYR A 31 -3.95 -5.04 -1.62
N TYR A 32 -4.01 -5.64 -0.44
CA TYR A 32 -2.89 -5.66 0.51
C TYR A 32 -1.78 -6.62 0.07
N ILE A 33 -0.54 -6.28 0.41
CA ILE A 33 0.63 -7.12 0.16
C ILE A 33 1.38 -7.36 1.46
N ARG A 34 2.18 -8.43 1.49
CA ARG A 34 3.13 -8.63 2.60
C ARG A 34 4.10 -7.46 2.65
N PRO A 35 4.24 -6.78 3.80
CA PRO A 35 5.09 -5.60 3.84
C PRO A 35 6.54 -5.93 3.54
N PHE A 36 7.16 -5.12 2.68
CA PHE A 36 8.59 -5.17 2.43
C PHE A 36 9.20 -3.78 2.53
N GLN A 37 10.46 -3.73 2.92
CA GLN A 37 11.17 -2.48 3.14
C GLN A 37 11.39 -1.73 1.82
N VAL A 38 11.01 -0.46 1.82
CA VAL A 38 11.33 0.49 0.75
C VAL A 38 11.95 1.75 1.34
N LYS A 39 12.92 2.30 0.63
CA LYS A 39 13.40 3.64 0.96
C LYS A 39 12.41 4.65 0.41
N GLY A 40 11.66 5.30 1.31
CA GLY A 40 10.79 6.43 0.95
C GLY A 40 11.58 7.49 0.20
N ARG A 41 11.03 7.96 -0.93
CA ARG A 41 11.64 8.97 -1.79
C ARG A 41 10.56 9.81 -2.45
N GLN A 42 10.92 11.01 -2.90
CA GLN A 42 10.02 11.87 -3.66
C GLN A 42 9.71 11.24 -5.02
N HIS A 43 8.49 11.50 -5.50
CA HIS A 43 7.96 11.01 -6.78
C HIS A 43 7.80 9.49 -6.85
N LEU A 44 7.22 9.02 -7.96
CA LEU A 44 7.06 7.61 -8.24
C LEU A 44 8.42 6.97 -8.53
N PHE A 45 8.58 5.72 -8.10
CA PHE A 45 9.76 4.92 -8.35
C PHE A 45 9.37 3.46 -8.56
N ASN A 46 10.23 2.73 -9.28
CA ASN A 46 10.01 1.31 -9.52
C ASN A 46 10.49 0.46 -8.33
N VAL A 47 9.73 -0.58 -8.05
CA VAL A 47 10.11 -1.70 -7.19
C VAL A 47 10.15 -2.96 -8.06
N ASP A 48 10.82 -4.00 -7.57
CA ASP A 48 10.84 -5.29 -8.25
C ASP A 48 9.50 -6.01 -8.02
N ASP A 49 8.91 -6.57 -9.08
CA ASP A 49 7.62 -7.23 -9.03
C ASP A 49 7.67 -8.49 -8.14
N ASP A 50 8.83 -9.13 -8.05
CA ASP A 50 9.07 -10.30 -7.19
C ASP A 50 8.88 -10.00 -5.69
N LEU A 51 8.94 -8.72 -5.30
CA LEU A 51 8.68 -8.28 -3.92
C LEU A 51 7.18 -8.12 -3.64
N ILE A 52 6.34 -8.03 -4.68
CA ILE A 52 4.90 -7.77 -4.57
C ILE A 52 4.16 -9.09 -4.36
N ILE A 53 4.12 -9.53 -3.11
CA ILE A 53 3.41 -10.74 -2.71
C ILE A 53 2.04 -10.35 -2.17
N LYS A 54 0.99 -10.62 -2.96
CA LYS A 54 -0.41 -10.42 -2.53
C LYS A 54 -0.66 -11.14 -1.21
N ASP A 55 -1.26 -10.42 -0.28
CA ASP A 55 -1.76 -10.98 0.97
C ASP A 55 -3.29 -11.14 0.91
N ASN A 56 -3.82 -12.07 1.70
CA ASN A 56 -5.25 -12.39 1.67
C ASN A 56 -6.10 -11.49 2.57
N GLY A 57 -5.55 -10.39 3.10
CA GLY A 57 -6.20 -9.54 4.10
C GLY A 57 -7.55 -8.94 3.70
N ASP A 58 -7.93 -8.98 2.42
CA ASP A 58 -9.23 -8.53 1.91
C ASP A 58 -10.36 -9.58 2.01
N ASP A 59 -10.03 -10.87 2.14
CA ASP A 59 -11.01 -11.98 2.25
C ASP A 59 -11.23 -12.42 3.72
N GLU A 60 -10.64 -11.69 4.67
CA GLU A 60 -10.48 -12.12 6.06
C GLU A 60 -11.57 -11.57 6.99
N THR A 61 -11.94 -12.37 8.00
CA THR A 61 -12.84 -11.91 9.07
C THR A 61 -12.16 -10.86 9.95
N THR A 62 -12.91 -10.07 10.74
CA THR A 62 -12.35 -9.03 11.62
C THR A 62 -11.19 -9.54 12.51
N GLU A 63 -11.27 -10.79 12.99
CA GLU A 63 -10.24 -11.40 13.85
C GLU A 63 -8.92 -11.70 13.10
N GLU A 64 -9.01 -12.14 11.83
CA GLU A 64 -7.85 -12.43 10.99
C GLU A 64 -7.15 -11.13 10.55
N SER A 65 -7.94 -10.09 10.20
CA SER A 65 -7.41 -8.76 9.93
C SER A 65 -6.70 -8.15 11.15
N GLU A 66 -7.25 -8.31 12.36
CA GLU A 66 -6.59 -7.88 13.60
C GLU A 66 -5.27 -8.63 13.84
N ALA A 67 -5.24 -9.95 13.59
CA ALA A 67 -4.03 -10.74 13.69
C ALA A 67 -2.97 -10.31 12.66
N TRP A 68 -3.38 -9.95 11.45
CA TRP A 68 -2.51 -9.40 10.41
C TRP A 68 -1.92 -8.06 10.85
N ILE A 69 -2.75 -7.13 11.32
CA ILE A 69 -2.32 -5.83 11.84
C ILE A 69 -1.28 -6.02 12.94
N LYS A 70 -1.58 -6.85 13.94
CA LYS A 70 -0.66 -7.10 15.04
C LYS A 70 0.67 -7.70 14.59
N ARG A 71 0.64 -8.56 13.56
CA ARG A 71 1.82 -9.27 13.07
C ARG A 71 2.70 -8.41 12.16
N TYR A 72 2.09 -7.62 11.28
CA TYR A 72 2.78 -6.97 10.17
C TYR A 72 2.71 -5.45 10.21
N TRP A 73 1.68 -4.86 10.80
CA TRP A 73 1.45 -3.42 10.84
C TRP A 73 1.99 -2.77 12.11
N ASP A 74 1.57 -3.24 13.29
CA ASP A 74 1.99 -2.70 14.59
C ASP A 74 3.53 -2.61 14.75
N PRO A 75 4.33 -3.60 14.31
CA PRO A 75 5.79 -3.50 14.42
C PRO A 75 6.42 -2.40 13.58
N LEU A 76 5.69 -1.82 12.61
CA LEU A 76 6.21 -0.77 11.72
C LEU A 76 6.12 0.64 12.33
N TYR A 77 5.38 0.80 13.43
CA TYR A 77 5.15 2.09 14.11
C TYR A 77 6.05 2.34 15.33
N VAL A 78 6.97 1.42 15.64
CA VAL A 78 7.88 1.48 16.80
C VAL A 78 9.24 2.05 16.42
#